data_AF-A0A966S962-F1
#
_entry.id   AF-A0A966S962-F1
#
_cell.length_a   1.000
_cell.length_b   1.000
_cell.length_c   1.000
_cell.angle_alpha   90.00
_cell.angle_beta   90.00
_cell.angle_gamma   90.00
#
_symmetry.space_group_name_H-M   'P 1'
#
loop_
_entity.id
_entity.type
_entity.pdbx_description
1 polymer ?
#
loop_
_entity_poly.entity_id
_entity_poly.type
_entity_poly.pdbx_seq_one_letter_code
_entity_poly.pdbx_strand_id
1 'polypeptide(L)'
;FFGGLTHVNGAVQQTNFHQYRMIRINESPIKIDVSFVDNDIDPTGLGEPPFPPVFGAVANALYKLEGKRKYNQPYGLQLLTPKGF
;
A
#
# COMPACT_ATOMS: atom_id res chain seq x y z
N PHE A 1 -2.83 4.56 6.57
CA PHE A 1 -2.41 3.80 5.38
C PHE A 1 -2.99 4.45 4.13
N PHE A 2 -2.31 4.29 3.00
CA PHE A 2 -2.46 5.14 1.81
C PHE A 2 -3.44 4.57 0.79
N GLY A 3 -3.96 5.42 -0.10
CA GLY A 3 -4.72 4.98 -1.28
C GLY A 3 -6.19 4.60 -1.05
N GLY A 4 -6.76 4.95 0.11
CA GLY A 4 -8.17 4.69 0.40
C GLY A 4 -9.10 5.78 -0.16
N LEU A 5 -10.19 5.36 -0.79
CA LEU A 5 -11.31 6.21 -1.19
C LEU A 5 -12.58 5.76 -0.48
N THR A 6 -13.20 6.65 0.27
CA THR A 6 -14.44 6.37 1.01
C THR A 6 -15.64 6.94 0.28
N HIS A 7 -16.77 6.25 0.34
CA HIS A 7 -18.01 6.65 -0.33
C HIS A 7 -19.14 6.81 0.71
N VAL A 8 -19.92 7.88 0.61
CA VAL A 8 -21.14 8.10 1.40
C VAL A 8 -22.25 8.44 0.42
N ASN A 9 -23.37 7.71 0.51
CA ASN A 9 -24.51 7.86 -0.39
C ASN A 9 -24.11 7.83 -1.89
N GLY A 10 -23.14 6.97 -2.24
CA GLY A 10 -22.63 6.83 -3.61
C GLY A 10 -21.60 7.89 -4.04
N ALA A 11 -21.31 8.90 -3.20
CA ALA A 11 -20.36 9.97 -3.52
C ALA A 11 -19.02 9.79 -2.81
N VAL A 12 -17.91 9.98 -3.56
CA VAL A 12 -16.54 10.00 -3.03
C VAL A 12 -16.39 11.17 -2.06
N GLN A 13 -15.78 10.91 -0.90
CA GLN A 13 -15.58 11.93 0.13
C GLN A 13 -14.31 12.76 -0.06
N GLN A 14 -13.25 12.15 -0.59
CA GLN A 14 -11.99 12.85 -0.85
C GLN A 14 -12.10 13.64 -2.16
N THR A 15 -12.10 14.96 -2.07
CA THR A 15 -12.29 15.85 -3.23
C THR A 15 -10.97 16.31 -3.87
N ASN A 16 -9.84 16.12 -3.19
CA ASN A 16 -8.51 16.50 -3.67
C ASN A 16 -7.39 15.76 -2.88
N PHE A 17 -6.13 15.91 -3.28
CA PHE A 17 -4.94 15.25 -2.73
C PHE A 17 -4.55 15.65 -1.30
N HIS A 18 -5.14 16.70 -0.74
CA HIS A 18 -4.99 17.00 0.69
C HIS A 18 -5.88 16.07 1.56
N GLN A 19 -6.97 15.53 1.00
CA GLN A 19 -7.84 14.54 1.64
C GLN A 19 -7.53 13.11 1.19
N TYR A 20 -7.17 12.91 -0.08
CA TYR A 20 -6.75 11.61 -0.59
C TYR A 20 -5.32 11.30 -0.14
N ARG A 21 -5.20 10.36 0.80
CA ARG A 21 -3.94 10.07 1.47
C ARG A 21 -2.98 9.29 0.57
N MET A 22 -2.13 10.02 -0.14
CA MET A 22 -0.99 9.48 -0.90
C MET A 22 0.30 9.55 -0.08
N ILE A 23 1.27 8.70 -0.44
CA ILE A 23 2.63 8.74 0.12
C ILE A 23 3.30 10.05 -0.30
N ARG A 24 3.96 10.72 0.66
CA ARG A 24 4.79 11.91 0.42
C ARG A 24 6.28 11.54 0.59
N ILE A 25 7.19 12.43 0.15
CA ILE A 25 8.64 12.17 0.17
C ILE A 25 9.16 11.79 1.57
N ASN A 26 8.65 12.42 2.62
CA ASN A 26 9.04 12.12 4.00
C ASN A 26 8.51 10.77 4.52
N GLU A 27 7.69 10.07 3.75
CA GLU A 27 7.04 8.81 4.12
C GLU A 27 7.44 7.65 3.20
N SER A 28 8.20 7.93 2.14
CA SER A 28 8.81 6.88 1.34
C SER A 28 9.90 6.17 2.13
N PRO A 29 10.24 4.91 1.78
CA PRO A 29 11.42 4.26 2.34
C PRO A 29 12.65 5.14 2.17
N ILE A 30 13.47 5.24 3.22
CA ILE A 30 14.72 6.04 3.19
C ILE A 30 15.73 5.45 2.19
N LYS A 31 15.66 4.12 1.97
CA LYS A 31 16.49 3.39 1.01
C LYS A 31 15.61 2.43 0.22
N ILE A 32 15.82 2.40 -1.09
CA ILE A 32 15.23 1.44 -2.02
C ILE A 32 16.41 0.76 -2.73
N ASP A 33 16.45 -0.57 -2.67
CA ASP A 33 17.46 -1.37 -3.38
C ASP A 33 16.80 -1.98 -4.63
N VAL A 34 17.49 -1.92 -5.76
CA VAL A 34 16.99 -2.36 -7.05
C VAL A 34 18.09 -3.14 -7.75
N SER A 35 17.76 -4.37 -8.13
CA SER A 35 18.66 -5.27 -8.86
C SER A 35 17.90 -5.90 -10.02
N PHE A 36 18.58 -6.06 -11.15
CA PHE A 36 18.08 -6.87 -12.25
C PHE A 36 18.50 -8.33 -12.06
N VAL A 37 17.60 -9.25 -12.42
CA VAL A 37 17.93 -10.67 -12.49
C VAL A 37 18.63 -10.91 -13.82
N ASP A 38 19.88 -11.36 -13.78
CA ASP A 38 20.65 -11.68 -14.98
C ASP A 38 20.11 -12.95 -15.64
N ASN A 39 19.76 -12.86 -16.92
CA ASN A 39 19.20 -13.97 -17.72
C ASN A 39 19.24 -13.64 -19.22
N ASP A 40 19.11 -14.67 -20.06
CA ASP A 40 19.17 -14.57 -21.53
C ASP A 40 17.79 -14.33 -22.20
N ILE A 41 16.77 -13.90 -21.45
CA ILE A 41 15.42 -13.66 -21.98
C ILE A 41 15.32 -12.23 -22.51
N ASP A 42 14.69 -12.06 -23.66
CA ASP A 42 14.44 -10.74 -24.24
C ASP A 42 13.71 -9.81 -23.25
N PRO A 43 14.08 -8.51 -23.20
CA PRO A 43 13.50 -7.58 -22.26
C PRO A 43 12.00 -7.39 -22.51
N THR A 44 11.24 -7.34 -21.42
CA THR A 44 9.80 -7.09 -21.43
C THR A 44 9.47 -5.79 -20.68
N GLY A 45 8.21 -5.38 -20.69
CA GLY A 45 7.77 -4.18 -19.98
C GLY A 45 7.92 -4.31 -18.47
N LEU A 46 8.61 -3.35 -17.84
CA LEU A 46 8.89 -3.34 -16.39
C LEU A 46 8.10 -2.27 -15.59
N GLY A 47 7.13 -1.59 -16.23
CA GLY A 47 6.35 -0.55 -15.57
C GLY A 47 5.42 -1.06 -14.47
N GLU A 48 4.68 -2.14 -14.75
CA GLU A 48 3.69 -2.73 -13.82
C GLU A 48 4.21 -3.91 -12.98
N PRO A 49 5.14 -4.78 -13.43
CA PRO A 49 5.62 -5.92 -12.64
C PRO A 49 6.02 -5.62 -11.19
N PRO A 50 6.69 -4.50 -10.84
CA PRO A 50 7.03 -4.23 -9.45
C PRO A 50 5.82 -3.82 -8.59
N PHE A 51 4.67 -3.46 -9.17
CA PHE A 51 3.53 -2.90 -8.43
C PHE A 51 2.75 -3.93 -7.60
N PRO A 52 2.27 -5.06 -8.14
CA PRO A 52 1.51 -6.05 -7.36
C PRO A 52 2.26 -6.64 -6.14
N PRO A 53 3.57 -7.01 -6.24
CA PRO A 53 4.29 -7.62 -5.12
C PRO A 53 4.45 -6.72 -3.89
N VAL A 54 4.52 -5.40 -4.09
CA VAL A 54 4.72 -4.42 -2.98
C VAL A 54 3.64 -4.55 -1.92
N PHE A 55 2.39 -4.76 -2.32
CA PHE A 55 1.28 -4.92 -1.39
C PHE A 55 1.42 -6.15 -0.49
N GLY A 56 1.85 -7.28 -1.06
CA GLY A 56 2.09 -8.52 -0.33
C GLY A 56 3.30 -8.41 0.60
N ALA A 57 4.37 -7.74 0.16
CA ALA A 57 5.54 -7.46 0.98
C ALA A 57 5.17 -6.66 2.24
N VAL A 58 4.39 -5.59 2.10
CA VAL A 58 3.90 -4.79 3.23
C VAL A 58 2.99 -5.61 4.15
N ALA A 59 2.05 -6.39 3.61
CA ALA A 59 1.18 -7.23 4.43
C ALA A 59 1.95 -8.27 5.25
N ASN A 60 2.98 -8.90 4.66
CA ASN A 60 3.84 -9.84 5.35
C ASN A 60 4.70 -9.16 6.43
N ALA A 61 5.21 -7.96 6.18
CA ALA A 61 5.93 -7.17 7.18
C ALA A 61 5.03 -6.82 8.37
N LEU A 62 3.79 -6.38 8.12
CA LEU A 62 2.81 -6.11 9.18
C LEU A 62 2.44 -7.38 9.96
N TYR A 63 2.27 -8.51 9.29
CA TYR A 63 2.03 -9.79 9.96
C TYR A 63 3.20 -10.18 10.87
N LYS A 64 4.44 -10.03 10.39
CA LYS A 64 5.64 -10.32 11.19
C LYS A 64 5.72 -9.41 12.43
N LEU A 65 5.24 -8.18 12.35
CA LEU A 65 5.23 -7.22 13.45
C LEU A 65 4.08 -7.46 14.45
N GLU A 66 2.86 -7.71 13.96
CA GLU A 66 1.64 -7.75 14.79
C GLU A 66 1.15 -9.18 15.13
N GLY A 67 1.65 -10.21 14.44
CA GLY A 67 1.15 -11.59 14.52
C GLY A 67 -0.25 -11.78 13.92
N LYS A 68 -0.83 -10.75 13.28
CA LYS A 68 -2.19 -10.75 12.72
C LYS A 68 -2.17 -10.49 11.22
N ARG A 69 -2.83 -11.34 10.45
CA ARG A 69 -2.91 -11.20 8.98
C ARG A 69 -3.84 -10.05 8.61
N LYS A 70 -3.38 -9.19 7.69
CA LYS A 70 -4.18 -8.12 7.09
C LYS A 70 -4.58 -8.55 5.68
N TYR A 71 -5.88 -8.71 5.44
CA TYR A 71 -6.42 -9.10 4.13
C TYR A 71 -7.06 -7.94 3.36
N ASN A 72 -7.46 -6.89 4.07
CA ASN A 72 -8.19 -5.77 3.50
C ASN A 72 -7.28 -4.56 3.39
N GLN A 73 -7.19 -4.00 2.19
CA GLN A 73 -6.54 -2.73 1.94
C GLN A 73 -7.54 -1.57 2.00
N PRO A 74 -7.07 -0.36 2.34
CA PRO A 74 -5.74 -0.09 2.88
C PRO A 74 -5.55 -0.62 4.31
N TYR A 75 -4.35 -1.10 4.63
CA TYR A 75 -4.06 -1.87 5.86
C TYR A 75 -4.20 -1.08 7.19
N GLY A 76 -4.69 0.16 7.14
CA GLY A 76 -4.81 1.09 8.26
C GLY A 76 -6.21 1.44 8.73
N LEU A 77 -7.24 1.03 7.99
CA LEU A 77 -8.61 1.34 8.39
C LEU A 77 -9.06 0.62 9.67
N GLN A 78 -8.34 -0.43 10.08
CA GLN A 78 -8.64 -1.17 11.31
C GLN A 78 -8.26 -0.42 12.59
N LEU A 79 -7.53 0.70 12.50
CA LEU A 79 -7.24 1.56 13.65
C LEU A 79 -8.37 2.57 13.95
N LEU A 80 -9.38 2.66 13.08
CA LEU A 80 -10.55 3.52 13.27
C LEU A 80 -11.75 2.79 13.85
N THR A 81 -11.65 1.49 14.15
CA THR A 81 -12.66 0.85 14.99
C THR A 81 -12.47 1.43 16.40
N PRO A 82 -13.45 2.16 16.95
CA PRO A 82 -13.40 2.51 18.37
C PRO A 82 -13.22 1.19 19.11
N LYS A 83 -12.30 1.14 20.08
CA LYS A 83 -12.38 0.10 21.11
C LYS A 83 -13.73 0.33 21.80
N GLY A 84 -14.74 -0.42 21.37
CA GLY A 84 -16.07 -0.40 21.93
C GLY A 84 -16.06 -1.15 23.25
N PHE A 85 -16.47 -0.42 24.30
CA PHE A 85 -16.65 -0.76 25.71
C PHE A 85 -15.37 -0.84 26.56
#